data_AF-A0A4Y2X3V8-F1
#
_entry.id   AF-A0A4Y2X3V8-F1
#
_cell.length_a   1.000
_cell.length_b   1.000
_cell.length_c   1.000
_cell.angle_alpha   90.00
_cell.angle_beta   90.00
_cell.angle_gamma   90.00
#
_symmetry.space_group_name_H-M   'P 1'
#
loop_
_entity.id
_entity.type
_entity.pdbx_description
1 polymer ?
#
loop_
_entity_poly.entity_id
_entity_poly.type
_entity_poly.pdbx_seq_one_letter_code
_entity_poly.pdbx_strand_id
1 'polypeptide(L)'
;MLGRFSLSQATVFFNGCLAIVVFGDLPTRTALKSWRRVSPSSLPDKPRRDAVATFRLTTGHDCLAAHQHHLGIFTEPFCPLCDSGEVMERGHLLRCGQGLTEVSRYWEARALLGQ
;
A
#
# COMPACT_ATOMS: atom_id res chain seq x y z
N MET A 1 7.61 -16.98 -26.81
CA MET A 1 6.37 -17.45 -26.14
C MET A 1 6.52 -17.22 -24.64
N LEU A 2 5.51 -16.61 -24.04
CA LEU A 2 5.51 -16.02 -22.69
C LEU A 2 5.76 -17.06 -21.59
N GLY A 3 6.80 -16.82 -20.79
CA GLY A 3 7.15 -17.65 -19.63
C GLY A 3 6.28 -17.32 -18.42
N ARG A 4 5.26 -18.15 -18.22
CA ARG A 4 4.54 -18.51 -16.98
C ARG A 4 4.83 -17.68 -15.72
N PHE A 5 3.82 -16.92 -15.29
CA PHE A 5 3.60 -16.48 -13.91
C PHE A 5 3.48 -17.68 -12.96
N SER A 6 4.27 -17.74 -11.87
CA SER A 6 4.02 -18.68 -10.78
C SER A 6 4.66 -18.26 -9.45
N LEU A 7 3.91 -18.53 -8.38
CA LEU A 7 4.22 -18.54 -6.95
C LEU A 7 4.15 -17.21 -6.17
N SER A 8 2.92 -16.92 -5.72
CA SER A 8 2.55 -16.94 -4.30
C SER A 8 3.59 -16.40 -3.31
N GLN A 9 3.43 -15.14 -2.89
CA GLN A 9 2.91 -14.85 -1.55
C GLN A 9 2.64 -13.35 -1.41
N ALA A 10 1.34 -13.04 -1.45
CA ALA A 10 0.78 -11.88 -0.83
C ALA A 10 0.84 -12.10 0.69
N THR A 11 1.45 -11.17 1.45
CA THR A 11 1.22 -11.11 2.90
C THR A 11 1.44 -9.70 3.44
N VAL A 12 0.44 -8.84 3.23
CA VAL A 12 0.00 -7.92 4.27
C VAL A 12 -1.52 -7.84 4.10
N PHE A 13 -2.26 -8.73 4.77
CA PHE A 13 -3.71 -8.74 5.02
C PHE A 13 -4.22 -10.19 5.13
N PHE A 14 -3.87 -10.88 6.22
CA PHE A 14 -4.73 -11.92 6.78
C PHE A 14 -4.44 -11.97 8.28
N ASN A 15 -5.32 -11.32 9.05
CA ASN A 15 -5.41 -11.53 10.48
C ASN A 15 -6.01 -12.94 10.72
N GLY A 16 -5.39 -13.69 11.63
CA GLY A 16 -5.97 -14.90 12.22
C GLY A 16 -5.46 -16.22 11.62
N CYS A 17 -4.65 -16.94 12.41
CA CYS A 17 -4.29 -18.36 12.22
C CYS A 17 -3.23 -18.70 11.15
N LEU A 18 -1.97 -18.29 11.36
CA LEU A 18 -0.81 -19.20 11.25
C LEU A 18 0.45 -18.51 11.83
N ALA A 19 0.48 -18.41 13.15
CA ALA A 19 1.75 -18.57 13.84
C ALA A 19 2.33 -19.95 13.45
N ILE A 20 3.65 -20.11 13.48
CA ILE A 20 4.41 -21.35 13.20
C ILE A 20 4.91 -21.49 11.74
N VAL A 21 5.72 -20.55 11.24
CA VAL A 21 7.05 -20.89 10.67
C VAL A 21 7.95 -19.64 10.56
N VAL A 22 8.88 -19.54 11.51
CA VAL A 22 10.21 -18.89 11.39
C VAL A 22 10.26 -17.35 11.24
N PHE A 23 9.84 -16.61 12.27
CA PHE A 23 10.33 -15.23 12.47
C PHE A 23 11.74 -15.15 13.06
N GLY A 24 12.27 -16.24 13.64
CA GLY A 24 13.55 -16.25 14.36
C GLY A 24 14.81 -16.27 13.47
N ASP A 25 14.72 -16.67 12.20
CA ASP A 25 15.90 -16.84 11.31
C ASP A 25 16.04 -15.72 10.25
N LEU A 26 15.06 -14.81 10.17
CA LEU A 26 15.11 -13.64 9.29
C LEU A 26 16.37 -12.78 9.50
N PRO A 27 16.82 -12.52 10.75
CA PRO A 27 18.04 -11.77 10.97
C PRO A 27 19.28 -12.46 10.39
N THR A 28 19.42 -13.77 10.61
CA THR A 28 20.54 -14.59 10.14
C THR A 28 20.61 -14.62 8.61
N ARG A 29 19.47 -14.87 7.94
CA ARG A 29 19.39 -14.95 6.47
C ARG A 29 19.64 -13.62 5.76
N THR A 30 19.47 -12.52 6.46
CA THR A 30 19.69 -11.18 5.91
C THR A 30 21.00 -10.55 6.39
N ALA A 31 21.72 -11.16 7.35
CA ALA A 31 22.91 -10.60 7.98
C ALA A 31 24.01 -10.24 6.97
N LEU A 32 24.17 -11.04 5.92
CA LEU A 32 25.21 -10.86 4.90
C LEU A 32 24.76 -9.99 3.70
N LYS A 33 23.52 -9.49 3.69
CA LYS A 33 23.03 -8.72 2.54
C LYS A 33 23.58 -7.31 2.56
N SER A 34 24.22 -6.91 1.46
CA SER A 34 24.89 -5.61 1.31
C SER A 34 23.97 -4.41 1.54
N TRP A 35 22.68 -4.55 1.23
CA TRP A 35 21.68 -3.50 1.44
C TRP A 35 21.38 -3.20 2.91
N ARG A 36 21.78 -4.05 3.88
CA ARG A 36 21.63 -3.72 5.32
C ARG A 36 22.40 -2.47 5.74
N ARG A 37 23.48 -2.15 5.03
CA ARG A 37 24.29 -0.94 5.29
C ARG A 37 23.79 0.29 4.53
N VAL A 38 22.76 0.15 3.71
CA VAL A 38 22.16 1.27 2.98
C VAL A 38 21.17 1.96 3.91
N SER A 39 21.41 3.23 4.20
CA SER A 39 20.47 4.06 4.95
C SER A 39 19.19 4.26 4.16
N PRO A 40 17.99 4.04 4.72
CA PRO A 40 16.74 4.31 4.02
C PRO A 40 16.62 5.75 3.49
N SER A 41 17.25 6.71 4.19
CA SER A 41 17.30 8.12 3.82
C SER A 41 18.18 8.42 2.59
N SER A 42 19.09 7.53 2.20
CA SER A 42 19.94 7.72 1.02
C SER A 42 19.28 7.26 -0.28
N LEU A 43 18.12 6.59 -0.19
CA LEU A 43 17.38 6.14 -1.35
C LEU A 43 16.34 7.20 -1.75
N PRO A 44 16.33 7.64 -3.02
CA PRO A 44 15.32 8.58 -3.49
C PRO A 44 13.94 7.90 -3.43
N ASP A 45 13.00 8.54 -2.75
CA ASP A 45 11.68 7.98 -2.51
C ASP A 45 10.74 8.10 -3.73
N LYS A 46 10.95 9.10 -4.58
CA LYS A 46 10.07 9.43 -5.72
C LYS A 46 9.78 8.27 -6.68
N PRO A 47 10.76 7.61 -7.32
CA PRO A 47 10.44 6.53 -8.28
C PRO A 47 9.74 5.36 -7.60
N ARG A 48 10.03 5.11 -6.32
CA ARG A 48 9.38 4.07 -5.53
C ARG A 48 7.93 4.44 -5.21
N ARG A 49 7.67 5.67 -4.75
CA ARG A 49 6.33 6.15 -4.39
C ARG A 49 5.36 6.08 -5.56
N ASP A 50 5.80 6.48 -6.74
CA ASP A 50 4.97 6.49 -7.94
C ASP A 50 4.67 5.06 -8.41
N ALA A 51 5.68 4.19 -8.44
CA ALA A 51 5.51 2.79 -8.80
C ALA A 51 4.57 2.05 -7.83
N VAL A 52 4.72 2.27 -6.52
CA VAL A 52 3.88 1.64 -5.49
C VAL A 52 2.43 2.12 -5.58
N ALA A 53 2.20 3.43 -5.68
CA ALA A 53 0.85 3.97 -5.81
C ALA A 53 0.17 3.43 -7.07
N THR A 54 0.86 3.49 -8.20
CA THR A 54 0.34 3.00 -9.49
C THR A 54 0.01 1.51 -9.43
N PHE A 55 0.92 0.69 -8.89
CA PHE A 55 0.71 -0.76 -8.76
C PHE A 55 -0.54 -1.08 -7.93
N ARG A 56 -0.66 -0.45 -6.74
CA ARG A 56 -1.78 -0.69 -5.83
C ARG A 56 -3.12 -0.26 -6.42
N LEU A 57 -3.17 0.94 -7.01
CA LEU A 57 -4.37 1.47 -7.67
C LEU A 57 -4.76 0.64 -8.90
N THR A 58 -3.78 0.14 -9.67
CA THR A 58 -4.05 -0.66 -10.87
C THR A 58 -4.54 -2.06 -10.53
N THR A 59 -4.03 -2.65 -9.46
CA THR A 59 -4.41 -4.00 -9.03
C THR A 59 -5.65 -4.03 -8.13
N GLY A 60 -6.22 -2.86 -7.78
CA GLY A 60 -7.36 -2.77 -6.85
C GLY A 60 -7.01 -3.03 -5.38
N HIS A 61 -5.73 -3.17 -5.06
CA HIS A 61 -5.22 -3.30 -3.68
C HIS A 61 -4.81 -1.92 -3.15
N ASP A 62 -5.69 -0.93 -3.37
CA ASP A 62 -5.39 0.48 -3.12
C ASP A 62 -5.28 0.81 -1.63
N CYS A 63 -5.83 -0.03 -0.74
CA CYS A 63 -5.87 0.24 0.69
C CYS A 63 -6.38 1.66 0.99
N LEU A 64 -7.35 2.16 0.22
CA LEU A 64 -8.09 3.38 0.50
C LEU A 64 -9.18 3.11 1.54
N ALA A 65 -9.88 4.16 2.01
CA ALA A 65 -10.83 4.03 3.12
C ALA A 65 -11.92 2.98 2.83
N ALA A 66 -12.42 2.91 1.59
CA ALA A 66 -13.39 1.89 1.18
C ALA A 66 -12.86 0.45 1.35
N HIS A 67 -11.64 0.19 0.88
CA HIS A 67 -11.00 -1.12 0.99
C HIS A 67 -10.69 -1.47 2.46
N GLN A 68 -10.18 -0.51 3.23
CA GLN A 68 -9.89 -0.72 4.65
C GLN A 68 -11.15 -0.97 5.49
N HIS A 69 -12.26 -0.29 5.16
CA HIS A 69 -13.55 -0.49 5.79
C HIS A 69 -14.11 -1.88 5.48
N HIS A 70 -14.00 -2.35 4.23
CA HIS A 70 -14.40 -3.71 3.86
C HIS A 70 -13.63 -4.79 4.64
N LEU A 71 -12.38 -4.50 5.01
CA LEU A 71 -11.53 -5.39 5.81
C LEU A 71 -11.71 -5.19 7.33
N GLY A 72 -12.59 -4.27 7.75
CA GLY A 72 -12.86 -3.98 9.16
C GLY A 72 -11.71 -3.29 9.92
N ILE A 73 -10.75 -2.70 9.20
CA ILE A 73 -9.65 -1.94 9.83
C ILE A 73 -10.05 -0.50 10.11
N PHE A 74 -10.75 0.11 9.17
CA PHE A 74 -11.16 1.50 9.26
C PHE A 74 -12.68 1.59 9.43
N THR A 75 -13.13 2.49 10.29
CA THR A 75 -14.54 2.53 10.73
C THR A 75 -15.48 3.11 9.69
N GLU A 76 -14.99 3.97 8.79
CA GLU A 76 -15.84 4.70 7.85
C GLU A 76 -15.27 4.65 6.43
N PRO A 77 -16.07 4.38 5.38
CA PRO A 77 -15.56 4.24 4.02
C PRO A 77 -15.34 5.59 3.30
N PHE A 78 -15.49 6.72 3.99
CA PHE A 78 -15.58 8.05 3.38
C PHE A 78 -14.22 8.63 2.98
N CYS A 79 -14.27 9.58 2.05
CA CYS A 79 -13.13 10.34 1.58
C CYS A 79 -12.55 11.28 2.65
N PRO A 80 -11.31 11.07 3.14
CA PRO A 80 -10.66 12.04 4.03
C PRO A 80 -10.14 13.30 3.31
N LEU A 81 -10.08 13.31 1.97
CA LEU A 81 -9.54 14.45 1.20
C LEU A 81 -10.56 15.55 0.95
N CYS A 82 -11.86 15.27 1.09
CA CYS A 82 -12.90 16.26 0.88
C CYS A 82 -14.13 15.98 1.75
N ASP A 83 -14.87 17.03 2.08
CA ASP A 83 -16.07 16.95 2.94
C ASP A 83 -17.34 16.49 2.20
N SER A 84 -17.21 15.78 1.07
CA SER A 84 -18.35 15.37 0.25
C SER A 84 -19.15 14.19 0.85
N GLY A 85 -18.55 13.44 1.78
CA GLY A 85 -19.12 12.20 2.30
C GLY A 85 -19.17 11.07 1.27
N GLU A 86 -18.52 11.21 0.11
CA GLU A 86 -18.43 10.13 -0.88
C GLU A 86 -17.48 9.03 -0.41
N VAL A 87 -17.74 7.80 -0.86
CA VAL A 87 -16.89 6.63 -0.58
C VAL A 87 -15.53 6.80 -1.26
N MET A 88 -14.45 6.57 -0.51
CA MET A 88 -13.07 6.70 -1.01
C MET A 88 -12.61 5.45 -1.77
N GLU A 89 -13.06 5.32 -3.01
CA GLU A 89 -12.55 4.35 -3.98
C GLU A 89 -11.69 5.06 -5.04
N ARG A 90 -10.93 4.30 -5.84
CA ARG A 90 -10.11 4.86 -6.93
C ARG A 90 -10.89 5.79 -7.87
N GLY A 91 -12.15 5.44 -8.19
CA GLY A 91 -13.02 6.25 -9.04
C GLY A 91 -13.27 7.64 -8.45
N HIS A 92 -13.56 7.70 -7.15
CA HIS A 92 -13.69 8.97 -6.43
C HIS A 92 -12.35 9.67 -6.29
N LEU A 93 -11.27 8.95 -5.93
CA LEU A 93 -9.91 9.50 -5.82
C LEU A 93 -9.56 10.31 -7.06
N LEU A 94 -9.79 9.78 -8.27
CA LEU A 94 -9.54 10.42 -9.57
C LEU A 94 -10.24 11.76 -9.79
N ARG A 95 -11.41 11.96 -9.18
CA ARG A 95 -12.20 13.21 -9.28
C ARG A 95 -12.03 14.12 -8.07
N CYS A 96 -11.65 13.56 -6.93
CA CYS A 96 -11.43 14.25 -5.68
C CYS A 96 -10.15 15.10 -5.77
N GLY A 97 -10.22 16.38 -5.38
CA GLY A 97 -9.06 17.28 -5.34
C GLY A 97 -8.64 17.81 -6.73
N GLN A 98 -8.84 19.11 -6.95
CA GLN A 98 -8.38 19.78 -8.16
C GLN A 98 -6.86 20.02 -8.13
N GLY A 99 -6.18 19.77 -9.25
CA GLY A 99 -4.78 20.18 -9.46
C GLY A 99 -3.70 19.19 -9.00
N LEU A 100 -4.06 18.05 -8.40
CA LEU A 100 -3.12 17.01 -7.98
C LEU A 100 -3.13 15.78 -8.90
N THR A 101 -1.96 15.15 -9.05
CA THR A 101 -1.82 13.85 -9.72
C THR A 101 -2.50 12.74 -8.89
N GLU A 102 -2.89 11.64 -9.55
CA GLU A 102 -3.50 10.48 -8.88
C GLU A 102 -2.59 9.93 -7.76
N VAL A 103 -1.28 9.89 -8.00
CA VAL A 103 -0.29 9.44 -7.02
C VAL A 103 -0.22 10.36 -5.80
N SER A 104 -0.24 11.67 -5.99
CA SER A 104 -0.22 12.63 -4.88
C SER A 104 -1.44 12.45 -3.98
N ARG A 105 -2.64 12.36 -4.59
CA ARG A 105 -3.90 12.16 -3.87
C ARG A 105 -3.91 10.84 -3.10
N TYR A 106 -3.42 9.77 -3.72
CA TYR A 106 -3.28 8.48 -3.06
C TYR A 106 -2.45 8.60 -1.77
N TRP A 107 -1.27 9.21 -1.83
CA TRP A 107 -0.41 9.31 -0.65
C TRP A 107 -0.94 10.26 0.42
N GLU A 108 -1.61 11.34 0.02
CA GLU A 108 -2.24 12.28 0.95
C GLU A 108 -3.40 11.60 1.70
N ALA A 109 -4.25 10.86 0.99
CA ALA A 109 -5.32 10.08 1.60
C ALA A 109 -4.75 9.06 2.60
N ARG A 110 -3.66 8.39 2.22
CA ARG A 110 -2.97 7.40 3.07
C ARG A 110 -2.41 8.02 4.36
N ALA A 111 -1.83 9.21 4.27
CA ALA A 111 -1.33 9.94 5.43
C ALA A 111 -2.45 10.30 6.41
N LEU A 112 -3.62 10.71 5.90
CA LEU A 112 -4.80 11.02 6.72
C LEU A 112 -5.42 9.77 7.36
N LEU A 113 -5.29 8.61 6.70
CA LEU A 113 -5.69 7.31 7.25
C LEU A 113 -4.66 6.74 8.25
N GLY A 114 -3.60 7.50 8.60
CA GLY A 114 -2.60 7.12 9.59
C GLY A 114 -1.61 6.05 9.13
N GLN A 115 -1.31 5.98 7.83
CA GLN A 115 -0.42 4.95 7.24
C GLN A 115 0.80 5.48 6.49
#